data_AF-A0A1R3V6A9-F1
#
_entry.id   AF-A0A1R3V6A9-F1
#
_cell.length_a   1.000
_cell.length_b   1.000
_cell.length_c   1.000
_cell.angle_alpha   90.00
_cell.angle_beta   90.00
_cell.angle_gamma   90.00
#
_symmetry.space_group_name_H-M   'P 1'
#
loop_
_entity.id
_entity.type
_entity.pdbx_description
1 polymer ?
#
loop_
_entity_poly.entity_id
_entity_poly.type
_entity_poly.pdbx_seq_one_letter_code
_entity_poly.pdbx_strand_id
1 'polypeptide(L)'
;MRLLIARLRRPRVLPDGVWPSRTAALALIAEVSLGVFLAMSLMSMKLWTLTDLAGPLSALLALQLVLAVMFAVYICFPALGRNYDAAVASAGFIGFGLGATPTAMANMTAVTQRHGPSHVAFLVVPLVGAFFIDIANAIVIKLFLAAI
;
A
#
# COMPACT_ATOMS: atom_id res chain seq x y z
N MET A 1 -7.81 13.07 16.74
CA MET A 1 -7.43 11.67 17.06
C MET A 1 -6.96 11.46 18.51
N ARG A 2 -6.13 12.33 19.12
CA ARG A 2 -5.66 12.17 20.53
C ARG A 2 -6.76 12.25 21.60
N LEU A 3 -7.86 12.98 21.34
CA LEU A 3 -8.96 13.18 22.30
C LEU A 3 -9.96 12.01 22.36
N LEU A 4 -10.02 11.16 21.32
CA LEU A 4 -10.94 10.01 21.29
C LEU A 4 -10.40 8.81 22.10
N ILE A 5 -9.07 8.69 22.19
CA ILE A 5 -8.36 7.60 22.86
C ILE A 5 -8.40 7.79 24.40
N ALA A 6 -8.54 9.02 24.87
CA ALA A 6 -8.64 9.35 26.30
C ALA A 6 -9.94 8.84 26.96
N ARG A 7 -10.97 8.51 26.17
CA ARG A 7 -12.26 7.97 26.67
C ARG A 7 -12.37 6.44 26.62
N LEU A 8 -11.39 5.74 26.04
CA LEU A 8 -11.38 4.28 26.10
C LEU A 8 -10.96 3.84 27.51
N ARG A 9 -11.87 3.11 28.17
CA ARG A 9 -11.67 2.51 29.49
C ARG A 9 -10.37 1.72 29.49
N ARG A 10 -9.35 2.27 30.16
CA ARG A 10 -8.02 1.65 30.26
C ARG A 10 -8.14 0.19 30.72
N PRO A 11 -7.61 -0.78 29.96
CA PRO A 11 -7.48 -2.14 30.48
C PRO A 11 -6.47 -2.10 31.64
N ARG A 12 -6.88 -2.70 32.77
CA ARG A 12 -6.21 -2.65 34.09
C ARG A 12 -4.82 -3.32 34.15
N VAL A 13 -4.31 -3.79 32.99
CA VAL A 13 -3.15 -4.66 32.85
C VAL A 13 -2.00 -3.97 32.09
N LEU A 14 -2.18 -2.72 31.64
CA LEU A 14 -1.12 -1.99 30.92
C LEU A 14 -0.36 -1.05 31.89
N PRO A 15 0.98 -1.16 31.99
CA PRO A 15 1.82 -0.21 32.71
C PRO A 15 1.65 1.22 32.15
N ASP A 16 1.65 2.20 33.04
CA ASP A 16 1.48 3.62 32.71
C ASP A 16 2.53 4.12 31.71
N GLY A 17 2.09 4.46 30.48
CA GLY A 17 2.89 5.22 29.50
C GLY A 17 3.32 4.48 28.22
N VAL A 18 3.20 3.15 28.16
CA VAL A 18 3.58 2.36 26.96
C VAL A 18 2.35 2.01 26.13
N TRP A 19 1.92 2.96 25.31
CA TRP A 19 0.93 2.66 24.27
C TRP A 19 1.65 1.93 23.11
N PRO A 20 1.31 0.67 22.78
CA PRO A 20 2.10 -0.18 21.89
C PRO A 20 1.96 0.15 20.39
N SER A 21 1.54 1.37 20.02
CA SER A 21 1.24 1.73 18.62
C SER A 21 2.45 1.85 17.69
N ARG A 22 3.66 1.46 18.10
CA ARG A 22 4.87 1.46 17.25
C ARG A 22 5.89 0.38 17.63
N THR A 23 5.45 -0.74 18.22
CA THR A 23 6.38 -1.81 18.59
C THR A 23 6.67 -2.72 17.40
N ALA A 24 7.91 -3.19 17.26
CA ALA A 24 8.29 -4.17 16.23
C ALA A 24 7.39 -5.42 16.24
N ALA A 25 6.92 -5.83 17.44
CA ALA A 25 5.95 -6.90 17.60
C ALA A 25 4.62 -6.63 16.88
N LEU A 26 4.12 -5.39 16.89
CA LEU A 26 2.88 -5.03 16.21
C LEU A 26 3.03 -5.04 14.68
N ALA A 27 4.18 -4.60 14.18
CA ALA A 27 4.52 -4.68 12.75
C ALA A 27 4.60 -6.13 12.27
N LEU A 28 5.26 -7.00 13.04
CA LEU A 28 5.30 -8.45 12.75
C LEU A 28 3.91 -9.08 12.73
N ILE A 29 3.06 -8.77 13.71
CA ILE A 29 1.68 -9.28 13.74
C ILE A 29 0.90 -8.80 12.51
N ALA A 30 1.06 -7.54 12.09
CA ALA A 30 0.39 -7.00 10.91
C ALA A 30 0.85 -7.69 9.60
N GLU A 31 2.16 -7.89 9.42
CA GLU A 31 2.71 -8.62 8.27
C GLU A 31 2.23 -10.07 8.23
N VAL A 32 2.27 -10.77 9.37
CA VAL A 32 1.79 -12.16 9.47
C VAL A 32 0.29 -12.25 9.19
N SER A 33 -0.51 -11.35 9.76
CA SER A 33 -1.97 -11.33 9.57
C SER A 33 -2.35 -11.07 8.11
N LEU A 34 -1.65 -10.13 7.44
CA LEU A 34 -1.86 -9.87 6.02
C LEU A 34 -1.46 -11.07 5.16
N GLY A 35 -0.32 -11.71 5.45
CA GLY A 35 0.12 -12.92 4.77
C GLY A 35 -0.89 -14.05 4.88
N VAL A 36 -1.46 -14.26 6.06
CA VAL A 36 -2.52 -15.25 6.30
C VAL A 36 -3.81 -14.88 5.54
N PHE A 37 -4.20 -13.60 5.49
CA PHE A 37 -5.34 -13.14 4.71
C PHE A 37 -5.18 -13.42 3.20
N LEU A 38 -4.01 -13.11 2.64
CA LEU A 38 -3.70 -13.40 1.23
C LEU A 38 -3.69 -14.90 0.97
N ALA A 39 -3.12 -15.70 1.87
CA ALA A 39 -3.11 -17.16 1.75
C ALA A 39 -4.53 -17.76 1.75
N MET A 40 -5.41 -17.30 2.65
CA MET A 40 -6.82 -17.72 2.67
C MET A 40 -7.55 -17.33 1.38
N SER A 41 -7.31 -16.12 0.87
CA SER A 41 -7.91 -15.66 -0.39
C SER A 41 -7.47 -16.53 -1.58
N LEU A 42 -6.18 -16.90 -1.64
CA LEU A 42 -5.62 -17.75 -2.69
C LEU A 42 -6.09 -19.21 -2.60
N MET A 43 -6.27 -19.77 -1.40
CA MET A 43 -6.79 -21.14 -1.21
C MET A 43 -8.21 -21.32 -1.75
N SER A 44 -9.04 -20.27 -1.68
CA SER A 44 -10.40 -20.29 -2.23
C SER A 44 -10.43 -20.19 -3.76
N MET A 45 -9.32 -19.79 -4.38
CA MET A 45 -9.22 -19.59 -5.81
C MET A 45 -9.02 -20.93 -6.54
N LYS A 46 -9.97 -21.32 -7.38
CA LYS A 46 -9.86 -22.48 -8.26
C LYS A 46 -8.89 -22.18 -9.41
N LEU A 47 -7.58 -22.14 -9.13
CA LEU A 47 -6.52 -21.86 -10.11
C LEU A 47 -6.62 -22.71 -11.39
N TRP A 48 -7.15 -23.93 -11.29
CA TRP A 48 -7.39 -24.80 -12.45
C TRP A 48 -8.52 -24.30 -13.37
N THR A 49 -9.53 -23.60 -12.84
CA THR A 49 -10.59 -22.98 -13.66
C THR A 49 -10.13 -21.70 -14.36
N LEU A 50 -8.96 -21.19 -13.95
CA LEU A 50 -8.32 -20.02 -14.54
C LEU A 50 -7.28 -20.39 -15.60
N THR A 51 -7.02 -21.68 -15.86
CA THR A 51 -6.02 -22.09 -16.86
C THR A 51 -6.39 -21.59 -18.25
N ASP A 52 -7.68 -21.61 -18.60
CA ASP A 52 -8.18 -21.00 -19.85
C ASP A 52 -8.03 -19.46 -19.88
N LEU A 53 -7.92 -18.84 -18.71
CA LEU A 53 -7.71 -17.39 -18.54
C LEU A 53 -6.25 -17.02 -18.25
N ALA A 54 -5.32 -17.98 -18.17
CA ALA A 54 -3.93 -17.73 -17.83
C ALA A 54 -3.25 -16.82 -18.87
N GLY A 55 -3.58 -17.01 -20.16
CA GLY A 55 -3.13 -16.12 -21.24
C GLY A 55 -3.57 -14.67 -21.01
N PRO A 56 -4.89 -14.39 -20.94
CA PRO A 56 -5.41 -13.06 -20.62
C PRO A 56 -4.83 -12.43 -19.34
N LEU A 57 -4.69 -13.20 -18.25
CA LEU A 57 -4.16 -12.70 -16.98
C LEU A 57 -2.68 -12.33 -17.08
N SER A 58 -1.87 -13.15 -17.75
CA SER A 58 -0.44 -12.85 -17.94
C SER A 58 -0.23 -11.61 -18.82
N ALA A 59 -1.04 -11.45 -19.87
CA ALA A 59 -1.04 -10.25 -20.71
C ALA A 59 -1.46 -9.00 -19.91
N LEU A 60 -2.49 -9.12 -19.06
CA LEU A 60 -2.93 -8.04 -18.16
C LEU A 60 -1.83 -7.62 -17.19
N LEU A 61 -1.18 -8.59 -16.52
CA LEU A 61 -0.10 -8.30 -15.58
C LEU A 61 1.12 -7.66 -16.28
N ALA A 62 1.48 -8.15 -17.47
CA ALA A 62 2.55 -7.58 -18.26
C ALA A 62 2.22 -6.15 -18.70
N LEU A 63 1.01 -5.92 -19.22
CA LEU A 63 0.55 -4.60 -19.64
C LEU A 63 0.48 -3.64 -18.45
N GLN A 64 -0.06 -4.09 -17.31
CA GLN A 64 -0.11 -3.32 -16.07
C GLN A 64 1.29 -2.93 -15.60
N LEU A 65 2.25 -3.87 -15.62
CA LEU A 65 3.63 -3.58 -15.25
C LEU A 65 4.24 -2.54 -16.16
N VAL A 66 4.10 -2.68 -17.49
CA VAL A 66 4.65 -1.72 -18.46
C VAL A 66 4.01 -0.35 -18.28
N LEU A 67 2.68 -0.27 -18.18
CA LEU A 67 1.95 0.98 -17.98
C LEU A 67 2.31 1.64 -16.65
N ALA A 68 2.42 0.88 -15.57
CA ALA A 68 2.81 1.40 -14.26
C ALA A 68 4.23 1.98 -14.28
N VAL A 69 5.18 1.29 -14.91
CA VAL A 69 6.56 1.77 -15.05
C VAL A 69 6.62 3.02 -15.93
N MET A 70 5.94 3.01 -17.08
CA MET A 70 5.86 4.16 -17.98
C MET A 70 5.25 5.37 -17.26
N PHE A 71 4.14 5.18 -16.54
CA PHE A 71 3.49 6.24 -15.78
C PHE A 71 4.39 6.78 -14.66
N ALA A 72 5.07 5.89 -13.94
CA ALA A 72 5.98 6.29 -12.87
C ALA A 72 7.14 7.14 -13.39
N VAL A 73 7.75 6.74 -14.52
CA VAL A 73 8.91 7.44 -15.08
C VAL A 73 8.53 8.73 -15.81
N TYR A 74 7.47 8.71 -16.64
CA TYR A 74 7.12 9.85 -17.49
C TYR A 74 6.18 10.86 -16.83
N ILE A 75 5.40 10.45 -15.83
CA ILE A 75 4.40 11.31 -15.19
C ILE A 75 4.75 11.54 -13.72
N CYS A 76 4.89 10.46 -12.93
CA CYS A 76 5.10 10.60 -11.48
C CYS A 76 6.42 11.29 -11.15
N PHE A 77 7.54 10.82 -11.70
CA PHE A 77 8.86 11.39 -11.43
C PHE A 77 8.99 12.89 -11.79
N PRO A 78 8.55 13.36 -12.99
CA PRO A 78 8.57 14.78 -13.29
C PRO A 78 7.53 15.60 -12.51
N ALA A 79 6.34 15.06 -12.24
CA ALA A 79 5.32 15.77 -11.47
C ALA A 79 5.75 16.06 -10.02
N LEU A 80 6.56 15.17 -9.43
CA LEU A 80 7.09 15.33 -8.07
C LEU A 80 8.37 16.20 -8.01
N GLY A 81 8.77 16.83 -9.11
CA GLY A 81 9.88 17.79 -9.13
C GLY A 81 11.27 17.19 -9.34
N ARG A 82 11.37 15.93 -9.81
CA ARG A 82 12.63 15.25 -10.21
C ARG A 82 13.73 15.17 -9.13
N ASN A 83 13.36 15.24 -7.86
CA ASN A 83 14.30 15.15 -6.73
C ASN A 83 14.48 13.69 -6.25
N TYR A 84 15.41 13.46 -5.32
CA TYR A 84 15.58 12.14 -4.69
C TYR A 84 14.28 11.63 -4.04
N ASP A 85 13.54 12.51 -3.35
CA ASP A 85 12.25 12.17 -2.77
C ASP A 85 11.23 11.74 -3.84
N ALA A 86 11.29 12.32 -5.03
CA ALA A 86 10.46 11.93 -6.17
C ALA A 86 10.83 10.52 -6.68
N ALA A 87 12.11 10.16 -6.67
CA ALA A 87 12.55 8.81 -7.03
C ALA A 87 12.07 7.76 -6.02
N VAL A 88 12.19 8.05 -4.71
CA VAL A 88 11.69 7.17 -3.65
C VAL A 88 10.16 7.05 -3.73
N ALA A 89 9.44 8.16 -3.90
CA ALA A 89 7.99 8.14 -4.04
C ALA A 89 7.53 7.40 -5.30
N SER A 90 8.26 7.52 -6.42
CA SER A 90 7.96 6.76 -7.66
C SER A 90 8.20 5.26 -7.49
N ALA A 91 9.24 4.86 -6.75
CA ALA A 91 9.46 3.46 -6.38
C ALA A 91 8.33 2.91 -5.49
N GLY A 92 7.85 3.74 -4.56
CA GLY A 92 6.66 3.46 -3.75
C GLY A 92 5.40 3.34 -4.59
N PHE A 93 5.19 4.22 -5.57
CA PHE A 93 4.03 4.18 -6.47
C PHE A 93 3.97 2.89 -7.29
N ILE A 94 5.09 2.46 -7.88
CA ILE A 94 5.16 1.18 -8.61
C ILE A 94 4.86 0.01 -7.66
N GLY A 95 5.44 0.03 -6.45
CA GLY A 95 5.19 -1.01 -5.45
C GLY A 95 3.74 -1.06 -4.97
N PHE A 96 3.09 0.10 -4.87
CA PHE A 96 1.67 0.20 -4.55
C PHE A 96 0.79 -0.32 -5.69
N GLY A 97 1.05 0.13 -6.93
CA GLY A 97 0.24 -0.21 -8.11
C GLY A 97 0.31 -1.67 -8.55
N LEU A 98 1.36 -2.40 -8.18
CA LEU A 98 1.49 -3.85 -8.42
C LEU A 98 0.92 -4.71 -7.29
N GLY A 99 0.54 -4.10 -6.17
CA GLY A 99 0.14 -4.83 -4.97
C GLY A 99 -0.62 -3.94 -4.01
N ALA A 100 -0.01 -3.64 -2.87
CA ALA A 100 -0.64 -2.90 -1.78
C ALA A 100 0.36 -1.96 -1.07
N THR A 101 -0.10 -1.24 -0.05
CA THR A 101 0.74 -0.37 0.80
C THR A 101 2.03 -1.04 1.33
N PRO A 102 2.05 -2.31 1.80
CA PRO A 102 3.29 -2.94 2.27
C PRO A 102 4.33 -3.20 1.17
N THR A 103 3.91 -3.51 -0.07
CA THR A 103 4.86 -3.65 -1.20
C THR A 103 5.43 -2.30 -1.60
N ALA A 104 4.66 -1.22 -1.49
CA ALA A 104 5.16 0.15 -1.62
C ALA A 104 6.25 0.46 -0.58
N MET A 105 6.00 0.13 0.69
CA MET A 105 6.94 0.36 1.79
C MET A 105 8.22 -0.45 1.62
N ALA A 106 8.12 -1.71 1.18
CA ALA A 106 9.29 -2.55 0.89
C ALA A 106 10.15 -1.94 -0.23
N ASN A 107 9.53 -1.48 -1.33
CA ASN A 107 10.24 -0.84 -2.44
C ASN A 107 10.93 0.46 -2.04
N MET A 108 10.23 1.33 -1.31
CA MET A 108 10.82 2.58 -0.80
C MET A 108 11.98 2.28 0.15
N THR A 109 11.85 1.27 1.00
CA THR A 109 12.91 0.84 1.93
C THR A 109 14.13 0.33 1.17
N ALA A 110 13.95 -0.49 0.13
CA ALA A 110 15.04 -0.99 -0.69
C ALA A 110 15.85 0.14 -1.38
N VAL A 111 15.18 1.19 -1.85
CA VAL A 111 15.86 2.37 -2.44
C VAL A 111 16.61 3.16 -1.37
N THR A 112 15.95 3.44 -0.24
CA THR A 112 16.54 4.24 0.85
C THR A 112 17.66 3.55 1.61
N GLN A 113 17.70 2.22 1.65
CA GLN A 113 18.83 1.47 2.24
C GLN A 113 20.14 1.70 1.48
N ARG A 114 20.07 1.97 0.16
CA ARG A 114 21.27 2.21 -0.67
C ARG A 114 21.62 3.68 -0.87
N HIS A 115 20.64 4.59 -0.82
CA HIS A 115 20.83 6.00 -1.20
C HIS A 115 20.51 7.01 -0.08
N GLY A 116 20.12 6.53 1.11
CA GLY A 116 19.80 7.35 2.27
C GLY A 116 18.29 7.52 2.51
N PRO A 117 17.87 7.82 3.75
CA PRO A 117 16.45 7.89 4.12
C PRO A 117 15.75 9.12 3.53
N SER A 118 14.53 8.92 3.01
CA SER A 118 13.62 10.00 2.60
C SER A 118 12.41 10.05 3.53
N HIS A 119 12.36 11.01 4.43
CA HIS A 119 11.26 11.14 5.39
C HIS A 119 9.97 11.64 4.75
N VAL A 120 10.08 12.47 3.70
CA VAL A 120 8.93 13.05 3.01
C VAL A 120 8.16 11.97 2.25
N ALA A 121 8.86 11.12 1.49
CA ALA A 121 8.22 10.06 0.71
C ALA A 121 7.50 9.04 1.61
N PHE A 122 8.13 8.64 2.71
CA PHE A 122 7.56 7.68 3.66
C PHE A 122 6.34 8.19 4.43
N LEU A 123 6.14 9.52 4.51
CA LEU A 123 4.97 10.10 5.15
C LEU A 123 3.84 10.32 4.13
N VAL A 124 4.17 10.83 2.95
CA VAL A 124 3.19 11.18 1.92
C VAL A 124 2.59 9.94 1.26
N VAL A 125 3.41 8.96 0.87
CA VAL A 125 2.95 7.79 0.09
C VAL A 125 1.90 6.95 0.85
N PRO A 126 2.07 6.60 2.14
CA PRO A 126 1.04 5.86 2.87
C PRO A 126 -0.22 6.69 3.13
N LEU A 127 -0.09 8.00 3.37
CA LEU A 127 -1.25 8.87 3.59
C LEU A 127 -2.11 8.95 2.31
N VAL A 128 -1.48 9.17 1.16
CA VAL A 128 -2.16 9.16 -0.14
C VAL A 128 -2.72 7.78 -0.47
N GLY A 129 -1.90 6.74 -0.31
CA GLY A 129 -2.24 5.37 -0.67
C GLY A 129 -3.36 4.74 0.16
N ALA A 130 -3.42 5.03 1.46
CA ALA A 130 -4.42 4.44 2.35
C ALA A 130 -5.66 5.33 2.52
N PHE A 131 -5.51 6.64 2.62
CA PHE A 131 -6.64 7.52 2.95
C PHE A 131 -7.32 8.11 1.71
N PHE A 132 -6.54 8.73 0.84
CA PHE A 132 -7.11 9.45 -0.31
C PHE A 132 -7.67 8.50 -1.37
N ILE A 133 -6.99 7.37 -1.61
CA ILE A 133 -7.46 6.36 -2.56
C ILE A 133 -8.78 5.74 -2.08
N ASP A 134 -8.94 5.47 -0.78
CA ASP A 134 -10.20 4.91 -0.25
C ASP A 134 -11.38 5.87 -0.45
N ILE A 135 -11.18 7.17 -0.24
CA ILE A 135 -12.21 8.19 -0.51
C ILE A 135 -12.53 8.26 -2.01
N ALA A 136 -11.50 8.31 -2.86
CA ALA A 136 -11.68 8.34 -4.31
C ALA A 136 -12.45 7.11 -4.79
N ASN A 137 -12.08 5.91 -4.31
CA ASN A 137 -12.78 4.67 -4.64
C ASN A 137 -14.24 4.71 -4.20
N ALA A 138 -14.52 5.15 -2.98
CA ALA A 138 -15.89 5.25 -2.48
C ALA A 138 -16.73 6.22 -3.33
N ILE A 139 -16.16 7.34 -3.77
CA ILE A 139 -16.82 8.31 -4.65
C ILE A 139 -17.07 7.70 -6.03
N VAL A 140 -16.04 7.08 -6.64
CA VAL A 140 -16.14 6.46 -7.97
C VAL A 140 -17.20 5.37 -7.99
N ILE A 141 -17.23 4.49 -6.98
CA ILE A 141 -18.26 3.43 -6.87
C ILE A 141 -19.65 4.05 -6.77
N LYS A 142 -19.84 5.09 -5.94
CA LYS A 142 -21.14 5.78 -5.83
C LYS A 142 -21.58 6.43 -7.12
N LEU A 143 -20.65 7.05 -7.86
CA LEU A 143 -20.92 7.66 -9.16
C LEU A 143 -21.30 6.60 -10.20
N PHE A 144 -20.58 5.48 -10.24
CA PHE A 144 -20.87 4.38 -11.16
C PHE A 144 -22.23 3.74 -10.86
N LEU A 145 -22.56 3.56 -9.57
CA LEU A 145 -23.85 3.04 -9.14
C LEU A 145 -25.01 4.02 -9.39
N ALA A 146 -24.75 5.34 -9.39
CA ALA A 146 -25.75 6.35 -9.72
C ALA A 146 -25.94 6.54 -11.23
N ALA A 147 -24.95 6.13 -12.04
CA ALA A 147 -24.98 6.22 -13.50
C ALA A 147 -25.62 4.98 -14.17
N ILE A 148 -25.76 3.87 -13.44
CA ILE A 148 -26.49 2.65 -13.81
C ILE A 148 -27.88 2.69 -13.19
#